data_AF-A0AAV4LQ79-F1
#
_entry.id   AF-A0AAV4LQ79-F1
#
_cell.length_a   1.000
_cell.length_b   1.000
_cell.length_c   1.000
_cell.angle_alpha   90.00
_cell.angle_beta   90.00
_cell.angle_gamma   90.00
#
_symmetry.space_group_name_H-M   'P 1'
#
loop_
_entity.id
_entity.type
_entity.pdbx_description
1 polymer ?
#
loop_
_entity_poly.entity_id
_entity_poly.type
_entity_poly.pdbx_seq_one_letter_code
_entity_poly.pdbx_strand_id
1 'polypeptide(L)'
;MEYELYVLCNVLGTAAAVLIIFKGGLKIKGKVIKKNKKIVKIETTKPKDHIVIEKPHVERKIEPTDGVNTKVHQVTTTEALTPSENSFRIAQIKRTAKKVESLLKETHRERVEKFNQKLSKLSEHFDIPKVGPG
;
A
#
# COMPACT_ATOMS: atom_id res chain seq x y z
N MET A 1 -7.98 51.64 -39.96
CA MET A 1 -7.03 51.59 -38.83
C MET A 1 -7.74 51.00 -37.61
N GLU A 2 -8.45 49.87 -37.65
CA GLU A 2 -8.08 48.49 -38.00
C GLU A 2 -7.04 47.77 -37.09
N TYR A 3 -6.79 48.20 -35.84
CA TYR A 3 -5.85 47.44 -34.99
C TYR A 3 -6.19 47.26 -33.50
N GLU A 4 -7.39 47.58 -33.01
CA GLU A 4 -7.73 47.34 -31.58
C GLU A 4 -8.88 46.37 -31.33
N LEU A 5 -9.31 45.61 -32.35
CA LEU A 5 -10.26 44.50 -32.17
C LEU A 5 -9.54 43.14 -31.94
N TYR A 6 -8.21 43.12 -31.83
CA TYR A 6 -7.43 41.87 -31.79
C TYR A 6 -6.96 41.44 -30.39
N VAL A 7 -7.24 42.21 -29.33
CA VAL A 7 -6.83 41.83 -27.95
C VAL A 7 -8.00 41.32 -27.09
N LEU A 8 -9.25 41.57 -27.51
CA LEU A 8 -10.44 40.97 -26.88
C LEU A 8 -10.79 39.56 -27.37
N CYS A 9 -9.94 38.95 -28.21
CA CYS A 9 -10.00 37.52 -28.55
C CYS A 9 -9.19 36.64 -27.57
N ASN A 10 -8.89 37.13 -26.36
CA ASN A 10 -8.48 36.30 -25.23
C ASN A 10 -9.61 36.13 -24.19
N VAL A 11 -10.84 36.54 -24.55
CA VAL A 11 -12.06 36.43 -23.74
C VAL A 11 -12.85 35.14 -24.02
N LEU A 12 -12.37 34.25 -24.90
CA LEU A 12 -13.07 33.00 -25.27
C LEU A 12 -12.23 31.72 -25.11
N GLY A 13 -11.35 31.70 -24.10
CA GLY A 13 -10.64 30.50 -23.65
C GLY A 13 -11.31 29.75 -22.49
N THR A 14 -12.40 30.28 -21.94
CA THR A 14 -13.21 29.66 -20.86
C THR A 14 -14.30 28.75 -21.43
N ALA A 15 -13.96 27.95 -22.45
CA ALA A 15 -14.81 26.86 -22.89
C ALA A 15 -14.58 25.66 -21.98
N ALA A 16 -15.37 25.60 -20.90
CA ALA A 16 -15.80 24.41 -20.21
C ALA A 16 -14.86 23.19 -20.35
N ALA A 17 -13.86 23.09 -19.47
CA ALA A 17 -13.33 21.80 -19.06
C ALA A 17 -14.43 21.09 -18.26
N VAL A 18 -15.45 20.63 -19.00
CA VAL A 18 -16.47 19.70 -18.54
C VAL A 18 -15.73 18.54 -17.90
N LEU A 19 -16.05 18.27 -16.64
CA LEU A 19 -15.73 17.02 -15.95
C LEU A 19 -16.03 15.84 -16.87
N ILE A 20 -15.02 15.35 -17.59
CA ILE A 20 -15.06 14.02 -18.19
C ILE A 20 -14.88 13.07 -17.02
N ILE A 21 -15.99 12.80 -16.33
CA ILE A 21 -16.12 11.58 -15.55
C ILE A 21 -15.95 10.46 -16.55
N PHE A 22 -14.77 9.83 -16.57
CA PHE A 22 -14.60 8.55 -17.25
C PHE A 22 -15.46 7.52 -16.53
N LYS A 23 -16.75 7.49 -16.87
CA LYS A 23 -17.71 6.45 -16.50
C LYS A 23 -17.46 5.22 -17.36
N GLY A 24 -16.20 4.78 -17.41
CA GLY A 24 -15.78 3.55 -18.03
C GLY A 24 -15.95 2.41 -17.05
N GLY A 25 -17.14 1.80 -17.03
CA GLY A 25 -17.31 0.51 -16.36
C GLY A 25 -16.41 -0.52 -17.02
N LEU A 26 -15.57 -1.20 -16.23
CA LEU A 26 -14.73 -2.30 -16.69
C LEU A 26 -15.65 -3.42 -17.22
N LYS A 27 -15.83 -3.50 -18.54
CA LYS A 27 -16.58 -4.58 -19.19
C LYS A 27 -15.73 -5.84 -19.12
N ILE A 28 -15.90 -6.65 -18.08
CA ILE A 28 -15.40 -8.04 -18.10
C ILE A 28 -16.20 -8.75 -19.17
N LYS A 29 -15.55 -9.10 -20.30
CA LYS A 29 -16.14 -9.91 -21.37
C LYS A 29 -16.27 -11.36 -20.87
N GLY A 30 -17.21 -11.57 -19.95
CA GLY A 30 -17.54 -12.86 -19.38
C GLY A 30 -18.43 -13.63 -20.33
N LYS A 31 -17.85 -14.57 -21.08
CA LYS A 31 -18.63 -15.72 -21.56
C LYS A 31 -19.05 -16.49 -20.30
N VAL A 32 -20.35 -16.61 -20.08
CA VAL A 32 -20.91 -17.33 -18.94
C VAL A 32 -20.39 -18.76 -18.98
N ILE A 33 -19.48 -19.12 -18.07
CA ILE A 33 -18.98 -20.49 -17.96
C ILE A 33 -20.13 -21.30 -17.36
N LYS A 34 -20.85 -22.03 -18.20
CA LYS A 34 -21.85 -23.02 -17.79
C LYS A 34 -21.16 -24.02 -16.85
N LYS A 35 -21.66 -24.11 -15.62
CA LYS A 35 -21.23 -25.08 -14.62
C LYS A 35 -21.60 -26.49 -15.09
N ASN A 36 -20.60 -27.27 -15.51
CA ASN A 36 -20.73 -28.73 -15.56
C ASN A 36 -19.98 -29.31 -14.36
N LYS A 37 -20.75 -29.68 -13.33
CA LYS A 37 -20.28 -30.43 -12.16
C LYS A 37 -19.88 -31.83 -12.64
N LYS A 38 -18.59 -32.10 -12.78
CA LYS A 38 -18.06 -33.46 -12.66
C LYS A 38 -17.32 -33.54 -11.34
N ILE A 39 -17.91 -34.24 -10.38
CA ILE A 39 -17.26 -34.60 -9.13
C ILE A 39 -16.25 -35.68 -9.49
N VAL A 40 -14.98 -35.30 -9.63
CA VAL A 40 -13.88 -36.26 -9.61
C VAL A 40 -13.57 -36.49 -8.15
N LYS A 41 -13.88 -37.69 -7.63
CA LYS A 41 -13.31 -38.17 -6.37
C LYS A 41 -11.80 -38.26 -6.58
N ILE A 42 -11.05 -37.36 -5.94
CA ILE A 42 -9.59 -37.48 -5.86
C ILE A 42 -9.32 -38.06 -4.49
N GLU A 43 -8.92 -39.32 -4.50
CA GLU A 43 -8.47 -40.06 -3.33
C GLU A 43 -7.26 -39.35 -2.71
N THR A 44 -7.33 -39.19 -1.39
CA THR A 44 -6.23 -38.80 -0.53
C THR A 44 -5.10 -39.81 -0.68
N THR A 45 -3.97 -39.39 -1.23
CA THR A 45 -2.61 -39.79 -0.83
C THR A 45 -1.63 -39.24 -1.86
N LYS A 46 -0.76 -38.30 -1.46
CA LYS A 46 0.65 -38.16 -1.89
C LYS A 46 1.30 -36.89 -1.31
N PRO A 47 2.63 -36.91 -1.15
CA PRO A 47 3.35 -36.30 -0.05
C PRO A 47 3.51 -34.80 -0.18
N LYS A 48 3.84 -34.16 0.95
CA LYS A 48 4.22 -32.75 1.02
C LYS A 48 5.52 -32.55 0.24
N ASP A 49 5.42 -32.32 -1.05
CA ASP A 49 6.54 -31.84 -1.84
C ASP A 49 6.91 -30.46 -1.31
N HIS A 50 8.10 -30.36 -0.74
CA HIS A 50 8.73 -29.09 -0.39
C HIS A 50 8.93 -28.30 -1.68
N ILE A 51 7.98 -27.42 -2.00
CA ILE A 51 8.13 -26.45 -3.09
C ILE A 51 9.21 -25.46 -2.65
N VAL A 52 10.46 -25.71 -3.05
CA VAL A 52 11.55 -24.74 -2.96
C VAL A 52 11.24 -23.65 -3.97
N ILE A 53 10.63 -22.57 -3.50
CA ILE A 53 10.41 -21.38 -4.32
C ILE A 53 11.68 -20.56 -4.23
N GLU A 54 12.55 -20.71 -5.23
CA GLU A 54 13.66 -19.78 -5.44
C GLU A 54 13.09 -18.37 -5.59
N LYS A 55 13.35 -17.52 -4.61
CA LYS A 55 12.94 -16.12 -4.65
C LYS A 55 13.84 -15.41 -5.68
N PRO A 56 13.29 -14.76 -6.72
CA PRO A 56 14.07 -13.81 -7.49
C PRO A 56 14.41 -12.66 -6.54
N HIS A 57 15.67 -12.63 -6.08
CA HIS A 57 16.22 -11.58 -5.26
C HIS A 57 16.41 -10.35 -6.15
N VAL A 58 15.32 -9.60 -6.36
CA VAL A 58 15.41 -8.25 -6.93
C VAL A 58 15.89 -7.35 -5.80
N GLU A 59 17.20 -7.31 -5.64
CA GLU A 59 17.90 -6.44 -4.71
C GLU A 59 17.68 -5.00 -5.14
N ARG A 60 16.59 -4.39 -4.66
CA ARG A 60 16.37 -2.95 -4.81
C ARG A 60 17.43 -2.25 -3.96
N LYS A 61 18.55 -1.89 -4.58
CA LYS A 61 19.52 -0.94 -4.05
C LYS A 61 18.75 0.36 -3.79
N ILE A 62 18.54 0.69 -2.52
CA ILE A 62 17.90 1.94 -2.11
C ILE A 62 19.00 2.78 -1.48
N GLU A 63 19.48 3.74 -2.25
CA GLU A 63 20.41 4.79 -1.78
C GLU A 63 19.75 5.56 -0.63
N PRO A 64 20.39 5.66 0.55
CA PRO A 64 19.73 6.23 1.71
C PRO A 64 20.13 7.70 1.93
N THR A 65 19.23 8.41 2.63
CA THR A 65 19.49 9.49 3.60
C THR A 65 19.26 10.97 3.24
N ASP A 66 19.35 11.41 1.99
CA ASP A 66 19.29 12.86 1.72
C ASP A 66 17.93 13.49 2.03
N GLY A 67 16.83 12.86 1.61
CA GLY A 67 15.49 13.44 1.74
C GLY A 67 14.99 13.62 3.19
N VAL A 68 15.48 12.82 4.14
CA VAL A 68 15.07 12.92 5.55
C VAL A 68 15.69 14.16 6.19
N ASN A 69 16.98 14.38 5.95
CA ASN A 69 17.71 15.53 6.48
C ASN A 69 17.18 16.84 5.90
N THR A 70 16.89 16.89 4.59
CA THR A 70 16.26 18.06 3.95
C THR A 70 14.92 18.40 4.60
N LYS A 71 14.07 17.40 4.85
CA LYS A 71 12.76 17.60 5.46
C LYS A 71 12.84 18.05 6.93
N VAL A 72 13.82 17.54 7.68
CA VAL A 72 14.09 18.01 9.04
C VAL A 72 14.53 19.46 9.01
N HIS A 73 15.44 19.82 8.08
CA HIS A 73 15.94 21.18 7.96
C HIS A 73 14.83 22.18 7.62
N GLN A 74 13.92 21.81 6.72
CA GLN A 74 12.74 22.62 6.39
C GLN A 74 11.84 22.91 7.61
N VAL A 75 11.66 21.92 8.50
CA VAL A 75 10.85 22.11 9.72
C VAL A 75 11.58 22.99 10.74
N THR A 76 12.90 22.93 10.79
CA THR A 76 13.69 23.81 11.67
C THR A 76 13.76 25.25 11.19
N THR A 77 13.70 25.50 9.88
CA THR A 77 13.76 26.84 9.28
C THR A 77 12.40 27.56 9.26
N THR A 78 11.30 26.85 9.50
CA THR A 78 9.96 27.46 9.55
C THR A 78 9.73 28.14 10.91
N GLU A 79 9.78 29.47 10.93
CA GLU A 79 9.63 30.31 12.13
C GLU A 79 8.21 30.32 12.72
N ALA A 80 7.21 29.82 12.00
CA ALA A 80 5.80 29.80 12.42
C ALA A 80 5.44 28.71 13.45
N LEU A 81 6.38 27.81 13.79
CA LEU A 81 6.12 26.68 14.69
C LEU A 81 6.64 26.95 16.08
N THR A 82 5.89 26.50 17.08
CA THR A 82 6.40 26.46 18.45
C THR A 82 7.55 25.44 18.58
N PRO A 83 8.44 25.59 19.57
CA PRO A 83 9.52 24.62 19.81
C PRO A 83 9.01 23.19 19.99
N SER A 84 7.88 23.04 20.69
CA SER A 84 7.22 21.75 20.91
C SER A 84 6.72 21.12 19.61
N GLU A 85 6.04 21.88 18.76
CA GLU A 85 5.54 21.39 17.46
C GLU A 85 6.68 21.01 16.51
N ASN A 86 7.76 21.81 16.50
CA ASN A 86 8.96 21.52 15.72
C ASN A 86 9.56 20.17 16.13
N SER A 87 9.80 19.96 17.43
CA SER A 87 10.33 18.71 17.96
C SER A 87 9.45 17.49 17.62
N PHE A 88 8.13 17.65 17.69
CA PHE A 88 7.17 16.60 17.36
C PHE A 88 7.23 16.22 15.88
N ARG A 89 7.26 17.22 14.98
CA ARG A 89 7.38 16.99 13.53
C ARG A 89 8.67 16.30 13.17
N ILE A 90 9.80 16.71 13.75
CA ILE A 90 11.09 16.02 13.56
C ILE A 90 11.00 14.56 14.00
N ALA A 91 10.42 14.28 15.18
CA ALA A 91 10.24 12.92 15.66
C ALA A 91 9.32 12.10 14.73
N GLN A 92 8.26 12.69 14.21
CA GLN A 92 7.36 12.04 13.24
C GLN A 92 8.09 11.70 11.93
N ILE A 93 8.90 12.63 11.40
CA ILE A 93 9.71 12.41 10.19
C ILE A 93 10.64 11.21 10.41
N LYS A 94 11.40 11.20 11.51
CA LYS A 94 12.31 10.10 11.87
C LYS A 94 11.60 8.76 12.00
N ARG A 95 10.45 8.71 12.70
CA ARG A 95 9.65 7.49 12.85
C ARG A 95 9.08 7.00 11.52
N THR A 96 8.66 7.92 10.65
CA THR A 96 8.09 7.56 9.34
C THR A 96 9.17 7.00 8.42
N ALA A 97 10.36 7.59 8.39
CA ALA A 97 11.50 7.06 7.65
C ALA A 97 11.81 5.61 8.07
N LYS A 98 11.95 5.36 9.38
CA LYS A 98 12.16 4.00 9.92
C LYS A 98 11.03 3.02 9.56
N LYS A 99 9.77 3.47 9.57
CA LYS A 99 8.62 2.65 9.14
C LYS A 99 8.74 2.29 7.65
N VAL A 100 9.05 3.25 6.80
CA VAL A 100 9.22 3.03 5.36
C VAL A 100 10.35 2.03 5.11
N GLU A 101 11.51 2.21 5.74
CA GLU A 101 12.62 1.26 5.67
C GLU A 101 12.19 -0.16 6.07
N SER A 102 11.44 -0.30 7.17
CA SER A 102 10.94 -1.62 7.61
C SER A 102 9.94 -2.24 6.63
N LEU A 103 9.07 -1.43 6.02
CA LEU A 103 8.09 -1.88 5.03
C LEU A 103 8.74 -2.26 3.70
N LEU A 104 9.86 -1.65 3.33
CA LEU A 104 10.61 -1.97 2.12
C LEU A 104 11.35 -3.30 2.22
N LYS A 105 11.72 -3.73 3.45
CA LYS A 105 12.42 -4.99 3.71
C LYS A 105 11.56 -6.23 3.45
N GLU A 106 10.25 -6.16 3.70
CA GLU A 106 9.35 -7.30 3.56
C GLU A 106 8.49 -7.17 2.30
N THR A 107 8.45 -8.21 1.49
CA THR A 107 7.51 -8.28 0.36
C THR A 107 6.07 -8.47 0.85
N HIS A 108 5.07 -8.14 0.01
CA HIS A 108 3.67 -8.38 0.37
C HIS A 108 3.40 -9.85 0.70
N ARG A 109 3.98 -10.77 -0.09
CA ARG A 109 3.83 -12.21 0.14
C ARG A 109 4.39 -12.63 1.49
N GLU A 110 5.58 -12.16 1.86
CA GLU A 110 6.18 -12.46 3.17
C GLU A 110 5.36 -11.88 4.31
N ARG A 111 4.76 -10.69 4.14
CA ARG A 111 3.84 -10.12 5.14
C ARG A 111 2.61 -11.00 5.34
N VAL A 112 2.01 -11.51 4.25
CA VAL A 112 0.86 -12.43 4.32
C VAL A 112 1.27 -13.75 4.97
N GLU A 113 2.42 -14.30 4.62
CA GLU A 113 2.93 -15.54 5.20
C GLU A 113 3.17 -15.39 6.71
N LYS A 114 3.86 -14.33 7.13
CA LYS A 114 4.10 -13.99 8.55
C LYS A 114 2.80 -13.80 9.32
N PHE A 115 1.80 -13.18 8.68
CA PHE A 115 0.47 -13.02 9.26
C PHE A 115 -0.23 -14.37 9.46
N ASN A 116 -0.22 -15.23 8.45
CA ASN A 116 -0.81 -16.57 8.53
C ASN A 116 -0.10 -17.44 9.58
N GLN A 117 1.24 -17.39 9.63
CA GLN A 117 2.02 -18.05 10.67
C GLN A 117 1.66 -17.53 12.07
N LYS A 118 1.45 -16.21 12.22
CA LYS A 118 0.98 -15.63 13.49
C LYS A 118 -0.39 -16.17 13.86
N LEU A 119 -1.35 -16.18 12.93
CA LEU A 119 -2.70 -16.70 13.18
C LEU A 119 -2.68 -18.17 13.60
N SER A 120 -1.85 -19.00 12.96
CA SER A 120 -1.68 -20.41 13.34
C SER A 120 -1.06 -20.61 14.73
N LYS A 121 -0.34 -19.62 15.26
CA LYS A 121 0.29 -19.66 16.59
C LYS A 121 -0.60 -19.08 17.68
N LEU A 122 -1.58 -18.24 17.32
CA LEU A 122 -2.53 -17.70 18.29
C LEU A 122 -3.42 -18.82 18.82
N SER A 123 -3.67 -18.81 20.11
CA SER A 123 -4.59 -19.77 20.73
C SER A 123 -6.01 -19.50 20.25
N GLU A 124 -6.76 -20.57 20.00
CA GLU A 124 -8.19 -20.46 19.70
C GLU A 124 -8.98 -20.00 20.94
N HIS A 125 -8.54 -20.45 22.12
CA HIS A 125 -9.15 -20.11 23.40
C HIS A 125 -8.22 -19.22 24.22
N PHE A 126 -8.77 -18.15 24.76
CA PHE A 126 -8.07 -17.17 25.59
C PHE A 126 -8.41 -17.30 27.08
N ASP A 127 -9.27 -18.26 27.42
CA ASP A 127 -9.71 -18.52 28.79
C ASP A 127 -9.11 -19.85 29.30
N ILE A 128 -8.88 -19.91 30.60
CA ILE A 128 -8.38 -21.10 31.25
C ILE A 128 -9.58 -22.01 31.51
N PRO A 129 -9.53 -23.29 31.12
CA PRO A 129 -10.63 -24.21 31.44
C PRO A 129 -10.82 -24.25 32.96
N LYS A 130 -12.08 -24.21 33.43
CA LYS A 130 -12.39 -24.33 34.86
C LYS A 130 -11.87 -25.66 35.38
N VAL A 131 -10.85 -25.61 36.23
CA VAL A 131 -10.39 -26.75 37.01
C VAL A 131 -11.19 -26.79 38.31
N GLY A 132 -12.00 -27.85 38.48
CA GLY A 132 -12.69 -28.10 39.74
C GLY A 132 -11.68 -28.55 40.80
N PRO A 133 -11.82 -28.11 42.07
CA PRO A 133 -11.01 -28.64 43.15
C PRO A 133 -11.37 -30.13 43.36
N GLY A 134 -10.44 -31.01 42.98
CA GLY A 134 -10.42 -32.41 43.37
C GLY A 134 -9.47 -32.59 44.54
#